data_AF-A0A2K8QNH4-F1
#
_entry.id   AF-A0A2K8QNH4-F1
#
_cell.length_a   1.000
_cell.length_b   1.000
_cell.length_c   1.000
_cell.angle_alpha   90.00
_cell.angle_beta   90.00
_cell.angle_gamma   90.00
#
_symmetry.space_group_name_H-M   'P 1'
#
loop_
_entity.id
_entity.type
_entity.pdbx_description
1 polymer ?
#
loop_
_entity_poly.entity_id
_entity_poly.type
_entity_poly.pdbx_seq_one_letter_code
_entity_poly.pdbx_strand_id
1 'polypeptide(L)' 'MLQNYFYDQHDVARSDEEKREIVISAILEIIKEGASESGVQAALDAIGSRITETADIIQRALEND' A
#
# COMPACT_ATOMS: atom_id res chain seq x y z
N MET A 1 -13.94 13.29 16.62
CA MET A 1 -14.71 12.14 16.11
C MET A 1 -14.09 11.72 14.79
N LEU A 2 -13.80 10.43 14.58
CA LEU A 2 -13.40 9.97 13.24
C LEU A 2 -14.55 10.28 12.28
N GLN A 3 -14.28 11.03 11.21
CA GLN A 3 -15.26 11.20 10.14
C GLN A 3 -15.60 9.83 9.55
N ASN A 4 -16.88 9.53 9.35
CA ASN A 4 -17.30 8.26 8.81
C ASN A 4 -17.11 8.27 7.29
N TYR A 5 -15.92 7.91 6.83
CA TYR A 5 -15.51 7.98 5.42
C TYR A 5 -16.33 7.10 4.47
N PHE A 6 -17.16 6.20 4.99
CA PHE A 6 -18.03 5.33 4.19
C PHE A 6 -19.32 6.01 3.74
N TYR A 7 -19.60 7.19 4.26
CA TYR A 7 -20.80 7.97 3.96
C TYR A 7 -20.41 9.35 3.38
N ASP A 8 -21.28 9.92 2.56
CA ASP A 8 -21.11 11.27 2.02
C ASP A 8 -21.61 12.33 3.02
N GLN A 9 -21.58 13.60 2.63
CA GLN A 9 -22.03 14.73 3.48
C GLN A 9 -23.54 14.72 3.78
N HIS A 10 -24.33 13.86 3.11
CA HIS A 10 -25.76 13.68 3.31
C HIS A 10 -26.08 12.35 4.01
N ASP A 11 -25.07 11.68 4.57
CA ASP A 11 -25.19 10.38 5.24
C ASP A 11 -25.64 9.25 4.29
N VAL A 12 -25.32 9.38 3.00
CA VAL A 12 -25.56 8.35 1.98
C VAL A 12 -24.34 7.46 1.87
N ALA A 13 -24.54 6.15 1.88
CA ALA A 13 -23.46 5.18 1.71
C ALA A 13 -22.79 5.36 0.35
N ARG A 14 -21.47 5.56 0.36
CA ARG A 14 -20.66 5.66 -0.86
C ARG A 14 -20.63 4.32 -1.61
N SER A 15 -20.44 4.37 -2.92
CA SER A 15 -20.24 3.18 -3.75
C SER A 15 -18.97 2.42 -3.33
N ASP A 16 -18.88 1.13 -3.64
CA ASP A 16 -17.70 0.33 -3.29
C ASP A 16 -16.43 0.82 -4.00
N GLU A 17 -16.58 1.45 -5.17
CA GLU A 17 -15.50 2.12 -5.89
C GLU A 17 -14.95 3.32 -5.11
N GLU A 18 -15.82 4.21 -4.64
CA GLU A 18 -15.43 5.37 -3.83
C GLU A 18 -14.81 4.95 -2.49
N LYS A 19 -15.35 3.91 -1.85
CA LYS A 19 -14.77 3.36 -0.62
C LYS A 19 -13.36 2.81 -0.86
N ARG A 20 -13.14 2.12 -1.99
CA ARG A 20 -11.84 1.61 -2.40
C ARG A 20 -10.84 2.74 -2.63
N GLU A 21 -11.24 3.80 -3.31
CA GLU A 21 -10.39 4.97 -3.55
C GLU A 21 -9.97 5.70 -2.27
N ILE A 22 -10.88 5.82 -1.30
CA ILE A 22 -10.60 6.38 0.02
C ILE A 22 -9.55 5.55 0.76
N VAL A 23 -9.71 4.22 0.77
CA VAL A 23 -8.76 3.31 1.44
C VAL A 23 -7.38 3.37 0.77
N ILE A 24 -7.32 3.36 -0.56
CA ILE A 24 -6.06 3.47 -1.31
C ILE A 24 -5.38 4.81 -1.00
N SER A 25 -6.12 5.91 -1.02
CA SER A 25 -5.58 7.24 -0.69
C SER A 25 -5.00 7.30 0.72
N ALA A 26 -5.71 6.74 1.70
CA ALA A 26 -5.24 6.68 3.09
C ALA A 26 -3.95 5.84 3.24
N ILE A 27 -3.87 4.70 2.55
CA ILE A 27 -2.66 3.85 2.55
C ILE A 27 -1.47 4.60 1.92
N LEU A 28 -1.69 5.30 0.80
CA LEU A 28 -0.65 6.08 0.14
C LEU A 28 -0.17 7.25 1.00
N GLU A 29 -1.06 7.89 1.74
CA GLU A 29 -0.71 8.95 2.70
C GLU A 29 0.11 8.41 3.86
N ILE A 30 -0.27 7.26 4.45
CA ILE A 30 0.54 6.57 5.47
C ILE A 30 1.92 6.19 4.93
N ILE A 31 2.01 5.67 3.71
CA ILE A 31 3.28 5.34 3.06
C ILE A 31 4.12 6.60 2.87
N LYS A 32 3.51 7.71 2.44
CA LYS A 32 4.19 8.98 2.17
C LYS A 32 4.68 9.64 3.47
N GLU A 33 3.85 9.69 4.51
CA GLU A 33 4.23 10.17 5.84
C GLU A 33 5.29 9.27 6.46
N GLY A 34 5.12 7.96 6.36
CA GLY A 34 6.12 6.98 6.80
C GLY A 34 7.44 7.16 6.08
N ALA A 35 7.46 7.27 4.75
CA ALA A 35 8.68 7.47 3.96
C ALA A 35 9.44 8.76 4.35
N SER A 36 8.74 9.76 4.89
CA SER A 36 9.38 10.98 5.43
C SER A 36 10.08 10.75 6.78
N GLU A 37 9.67 9.74 7.54
CA GLU A 37 10.38 9.23 8.72
C GLU A 37 11.35 8.12 8.30
N SER A 38 12.65 8.43 8.34
CA SER A 38 13.78 7.56 7.93
C SER A 38 13.71 6.04 8.28
N GLY A 39 12.94 5.62 9.28
CA GLY A 39 12.74 4.23 9.65
C GLY A 39 11.79 3.44 8.75
N VAL A 40 10.73 4.06 8.20
CA VAL A 40 9.78 3.35 7.32
C VAL A 40 10.33 3.24 5.92
N GLN A 41 11.08 4.25 5.42
CA GLN A 41 11.81 4.12 4.16
C GLN A 41 12.80 2.94 4.21
N ALA A 42 13.55 2.79 5.31
CA ALA A 42 14.44 1.65 5.49
C ALA A 42 13.70 0.30 5.52
N ALA A 43 12.50 0.26 6.13
CA ALA A 43 11.66 -0.94 6.13
C ALA A 43 11.11 -1.25 4.73
N LEU A 44 10.68 -0.24 3.98
CA LEU A 44 10.21 -0.38 2.59
C LEU A 44 11.34 -0.83 1.66
N ASP A 45 12.55 -0.29 1.81
CA ASP A 45 13.74 -0.69 1.06
C ASP A 45 14.10 -2.15 1.36
N ALA A 46 14.04 -2.58 2.62
CA ALA A 46 14.29 -3.97 3.01
C ALA A 46 13.25 -4.94 2.43
N ILE A 47 11.97 -4.55 2.41
CA ILE A 47 10.89 -5.32 1.78
C ILE A 47 11.14 -5.42 0.27
N GLY A 48 11.44 -4.30 -0.39
CA GLY A 48 11.73 -4.24 -1.83
C GLY A 48 12.91 -5.14 -2.21
N SER A 49 14.01 -5.08 -1.45
CA SER A 49 15.19 -5.93 -1.66
C SER A 49 14.85 -7.41 -1.60
N ARG A 50 14.03 -7.83 -0.63
CA ARG A 50 13.67 -9.23 -0.44
C ARG A 50 12.72 -9.76 -1.51
N ILE A 51 11.84 -8.90 -2.04
CA ILE A 51 11.00 -9.22 -3.20
C ILE A 51 11.88 -9.47 -4.43
N THR A 52 12.84 -8.59 -4.69
CA THR A 52 13.78 -8.71 -5.83
C THR A 52 14.60 -10.00 -5.74
N GLU A 53 15.20 -10.30 -4.59
CA GLU A 53 15.96 -11.55 -4.40
C GLU A 53 15.10 -12.79 -4.63
N THR A 54 13.85 -12.76 -4.16
CA THR A 54 12.91 -13.88 -4.35
C THR A 54 12.56 -14.04 -5.83
N ALA A 55 12.33 -12.94 -6.55
CA ALA A 55 12.04 -12.96 -7.97
C ALA A 55 13.23 -13.52 -8.78
N ASP A 56 14.45 -13.14 -8.45
CA ASP A 56 15.67 -13.66 -9.10
C ASP A 56 15.84 -15.17 -8.88
N ILE A 57 15.55 -15.67 -7.67
CA ILE A 57 15.60 -17.10 -7.38
C ILE A 57 14.58 -17.87 -8.22
N ILE A 58 13.34 -17.37 -8.29
CA ILE A 58 12.28 -17.98 -9.10
C ILE A 58 12.67 -17.98 -10.57
N GLN A 59 13.17 -16.85 -11.08
CA GLN A 59 13.58 -16.73 -12.48
C GLN A 59 14.73 -17.70 -12.82
N ARG A 60 15.74 -17.82 -11.95
CA ARG A 60 16.81 -18.82 -12.14
C ARG A 60 16.29 -20.25 -12.10
N ALA A 61 15.30 -20.55 -11.25
CA ALA A 61 14.71 -21.88 -11.21
C ALA A 61 13.97 -22.19 -12.52
N LEU A 62 13.26 -21.21 -13.09
CA LEU A 62 12.55 -21.34 -14.37
C LEU A 62 13.48 -21.39 -15.58
N GLU A 63 14.66 -20.77 -15.52
CA GLU A 63 15.65 -20.78 -16.60
C GLU A 63 16.55 -22.02 -16.61
N ASN A 64 16.55 -22.81 -15.53
CA ASN A 64 17.33 -24.06 -15.41
C ASN A 64 16.49 -25.34 -15.61
N ASP A 65 15.19 -25.20 -15.92
CA ASP A 65 14.30 -26.26 -16.47
C ASP A 65 14.19 -26.13 -17.99
#